data_AF-D6WTW4-F1
#
_entry.id   AF-D6WTW4-F1
#
_cell.length_a   1.000
_cell.length_b   1.000
_cell.length_c   1.000
_cell.angle_alpha   90.00
_cell.angle_beta   90.00
_cell.angle_gamma   90.00
#
_symmetry.space_group_name_H-M   'P 1'
#
loop_
_entity.id
_entity.type
_entity.pdbx_description
1 polymer ?
#
loop_
_entity_poly.entity_id
_entity_poly.type
_entity_poly.pdbx_seq_one_letter_code
_entity_poly.pdbx_strand_id
1 'polypeptide(L)'
;MAKNKVTRDRGQKTGDNFFRKTSKVGIKPSTSGEGSAKKKAFNKSKWRAEKYSFKKKLEKWNDKRTEYIRHGYCKEQNREKNQFDVNKIYEEEERREKGEANEEVIEQESGPKRRRKSFKERMQEERDEKEAKRAEFLRKKAEKEEALRKYHKEKLEKFKKLNKKTKKGQPVMKGRIEYLLEKIQRSVSASAT
;
A
#
# COMPACT_ATOMS: atom_id res chain seq x y z
N MET A 1 44.32 26.75 -28.33
CA MET A 1 43.16 25.97 -27.83
C MET A 1 43.67 24.87 -26.89
N ALA A 2 43.56 25.09 -25.58
CA ALA A 2 44.08 24.15 -24.57
C ALA A 2 43.02 23.10 -24.19
N LYS A 3 43.38 21.82 -24.25
CA LYS A 3 42.54 20.67 -23.88
C LYS A 3 42.77 20.34 -22.41
N ASN A 4 41.82 20.69 -21.53
CA ASN A 4 41.84 20.27 -20.12
C ASN A 4 41.42 18.79 -19.99
N LYS A 5 42.38 17.91 -19.73
CA LYS A 5 42.12 16.53 -19.26
C LYS A 5 41.91 16.57 -17.75
N VAL A 6 40.66 16.41 -17.30
CA VAL A 6 40.33 16.18 -15.89
C VAL A 6 40.63 14.71 -15.56
N THR A 7 41.73 14.46 -14.86
CA THR A 7 42.01 13.16 -14.24
C THR A 7 41.21 13.07 -12.94
N ARG A 8 40.27 12.12 -12.86
CA ARG A 8 39.60 11.78 -11.59
C ARG A 8 40.49 10.83 -10.80
N ASP A 9 41.04 11.35 -9.70
CA ASP A 9 41.78 10.58 -8.72
C ASP A 9 40.88 9.52 -8.07
N ARG A 10 41.29 8.26 -8.18
CA ARG A 10 40.50 7.09 -7.79
C ARG A 10 41.01 6.63 -6.43
N GLY A 11 40.49 7.24 -5.37
CA GLY A 11 40.82 6.94 -3.99
C GLY A 11 40.79 5.43 -3.69
N GLN A 12 41.91 4.94 -3.18
CA GLN A 12 42.13 3.55 -2.77
C GLN A 12 41.15 3.17 -1.66
N LYS A 13 40.41 2.07 -1.85
CA LYS A 13 39.60 1.43 -0.80
C LYS A 13 40.53 0.59 0.05
N THR A 14 40.88 1.06 1.24
CA THR A 14 41.47 0.21 2.27
C THR A 14 40.43 -0.79 2.74
N GLY A 15 40.77 -2.07 2.64
CA GLY A 15 39.96 -3.17 3.12
C GLY A 15 40.19 -3.35 4.62
N ASP A 16 39.13 -3.16 5.40
CA ASP A 16 39.05 -3.68 6.76
C ASP A 16 37.78 -4.52 6.88
N ASN A 17 37.91 -5.78 6.47
CA ASN A 17 36.94 -6.85 6.73
C ASN A 17 37.05 -7.26 8.21
N PHE A 18 36.51 -6.43 9.09
CA PHE A 18 36.35 -6.73 10.52
C PHE A 18 35.19 -7.72 10.74
N PHE A 19 35.34 -8.96 10.26
CA PHE A 19 34.39 -10.04 10.53
C PHE A 19 34.78 -10.74 11.85
N ARG A 20 34.42 -10.14 13.00
CA ARG A 20 34.45 -10.85 14.29
C ARG A 20 33.41 -11.97 14.27
N LYS A 21 33.88 -13.21 14.07
CA LYS A 21 33.17 -14.43 14.48
C LYS A 21 32.92 -14.34 15.99
N THR A 22 31.67 -14.09 16.39
CA THR A 22 31.23 -14.38 17.75
C THR A 22 30.52 -15.73 17.71
N SER A 23 31.13 -16.71 18.39
CA SER A 23 30.56 -18.02 18.67
C SER A 23 29.30 -17.84 19.50
N LYS A 24 28.13 -18.01 18.87
CA LYS A 24 26.85 -17.99 19.55
C LYS A 24 26.64 -19.35 20.20
N VAL A 25 26.95 -19.42 21.50
CA VAL A 25 26.59 -20.53 22.39
C VAL A 25 25.08 -20.75 22.29
N GLY A 26 24.70 -21.95 21.86
CA GLY A 26 23.32 -22.31 21.56
C GLY A 26 22.48 -22.53 22.82
N ILE A 27 21.54 -21.63 23.07
CA ILE A 27 20.40 -21.89 23.95
C ILE A 27 19.30 -22.49 23.07
N LYS A 28 18.97 -23.78 23.25
CA LYS A 28 17.81 -24.42 22.62
C LYS A 28 16.55 -24.09 23.44
N PRO A 29 15.47 -23.55 22.86
CA PRO A 29 14.19 -23.49 23.55
C PRO A 29 13.47 -24.86 23.44
N SER A 30 12.99 -25.33 24.59
CA SER A 30 12.15 -26.51 24.78
C SER A 30 10.84 -26.39 23.98
N THR A 31 10.42 -27.50 23.39
CA THR A 31 9.15 -27.64 22.65
C THR A 31 8.09 -28.23 23.57
N SER A 32 6.92 -27.60 23.62
CA SER A 32 5.67 -28.21 24.09
C SER A 32 4.48 -27.39 23.58
N GLY A 33 3.44 -28.08 23.08
CA GLY A 33 2.09 -27.50 22.88
C GLY A 33 1.67 -27.14 21.44
N GLU A 34 1.28 -28.17 20.67
CA GLU A 34 0.09 -28.29 19.82
C GLU A 34 -0.43 -27.11 18.94
N GLY A 35 -0.59 -27.40 17.64
CA GLY A 35 -1.62 -26.74 16.82
C GLY A 35 -1.22 -25.55 15.94
N SER A 36 0.05 -25.35 15.58
CA SER A 36 0.38 -24.33 14.56
C SER A 36 0.42 -24.96 13.17
N ALA A 37 -0.51 -24.56 12.29
CA ALA A 37 -0.33 -24.71 10.85
C ALA A 37 1.01 -24.08 10.49
N LYS A 38 2.06 -24.90 10.35
CA LYS A 38 3.44 -24.45 10.12
C LYS A 38 3.42 -23.59 8.86
N LYS A 39 3.54 -22.27 9.04
CA LYS A 39 3.67 -21.32 7.92
C LYS A 39 4.76 -21.86 7.01
N LYS A 40 4.43 -22.09 5.73
CA LYS A 40 5.39 -22.59 4.74
C LYS A 40 6.65 -21.74 4.83
N ALA A 41 7.79 -22.38 5.14
CA ALA A 41 9.04 -21.67 5.32
C ALA A 41 9.37 -20.91 4.01
N PHE A 42 9.53 -19.60 4.12
CA PHE A 42 9.79 -18.74 2.96
C PHE A 42 11.12 -19.12 2.31
N ASN A 43 11.05 -19.68 1.10
CA ASN A 43 12.24 -20.02 0.34
C ASN A 43 12.85 -18.74 -0.26
N LYS A 44 13.79 -18.15 0.48
CA LYS A 44 14.54 -16.93 0.07
C LYS A 44 15.23 -17.10 -1.28
N SER A 45 15.71 -18.31 -1.61
CA SER A 45 16.38 -18.59 -2.88
C SER A 45 15.40 -18.47 -4.05
N LYS A 46 14.26 -19.15 -3.95
CA LYS A 46 13.17 -19.08 -4.93
C LYS A 46 12.68 -17.65 -5.13
N TRP A 47 12.51 -16.90 -4.03
CA TRP A 47 12.11 -15.49 -4.09
C TRP A 47 13.14 -14.61 -4.81
N ARG A 48 14.44 -14.79 -4.54
CA ARG A 48 15.49 -14.02 -5.24
C ARG A 48 15.52 -14.35 -6.73
N ALA A 49 15.38 -15.62 -7.09
CA ALA A 49 15.30 -16.04 -8.49
C ALA A 49 14.08 -15.40 -9.18
N GLU A 50 12.91 -15.39 -8.53
CA GLU A 50 11.69 -14.80 -9.08
C GLU A 50 11.74 -13.26 -9.14
N LYS A 51 12.43 -12.62 -8.19
CA LYS A 51 12.52 -11.15 -8.08
C LYS A 51 13.60 -10.56 -8.99
N TYR A 52 14.75 -11.23 -9.10
CA TYR A 52 15.93 -10.71 -9.78
C TYR A 52 16.26 -11.40 -11.10
N SER A 53 15.63 -12.51 -11.47
CA SER A 53 15.86 -13.08 -12.79
C SER A 53 15.41 -12.11 -13.89
N PHE A 54 16.28 -11.95 -14.88
CA PHE A 54 16.04 -11.08 -16.02
C PHE A 54 14.80 -11.50 -16.81
N LYS A 55 14.65 -12.82 -17.05
CA LYS A 55 13.48 -13.38 -17.74
C LYS A 55 12.15 -13.02 -17.05
N LYS A 56 12.06 -13.15 -15.71
CA LYS A 56 10.84 -12.80 -14.96
C LYS A 56 10.56 -11.30 -14.96
N LYS A 57 11.59 -10.45 -14.99
CA LYS A 57 11.41 -9.00 -15.14
C LYS A 57 10.90 -8.64 -16.53
N LEU A 58 11.45 -9.28 -17.57
CA LEU A 58 11.02 -9.08 -18.96
C LEU A 58 9.58 -9.53 -19.17
N GLU A 59 9.21 -10.70 -18.63
CA GLU A 59 7.84 -11.23 -18.63
C GLU A 59 6.87 -10.24 -17.96
N LYS A 60 7.17 -9.79 -16.73
CA LYS A 60 6.36 -8.79 -16.01
C LYS A 60 6.25 -7.45 -16.77
N TRP A 61 7.28 -7.07 -17.51
CA TRP A 61 7.26 -5.84 -18.31
C TRP A 61 6.37 -6.01 -19.55
N ASN A 62 6.47 -7.14 -20.25
CA ASN A 62 5.60 -7.49 -21.36
C ASN A 62 4.13 -7.61 -20.90
N ASP A 63 3.86 -8.24 -19.76
CA ASP A 63 2.51 -8.37 -19.20
C ASP A 63 1.87 -6.99 -18.97
N LYS A 64 2.61 -6.08 -18.33
CA LYS A 64 2.15 -4.69 -18.11
C LYS A 64 1.89 -3.96 -19.42
N ARG A 65 2.75 -4.15 -20.42
CA ARG A 65 2.58 -3.54 -21.74
C ARG A 65 1.33 -4.05 -22.44
N THR A 66 1.10 -5.36 -22.42
CA THR A 66 -0.10 -5.99 -22.99
C THR A 66 -1.36 -5.54 -22.27
N GLU A 67 -1.32 -5.45 -20.94
CA GLU A 67 -2.43 -4.93 -20.13
C GLU A 67 -2.75 -3.48 -20.50
N TYR A 68 -1.73 -2.63 -20.64
CA TYR A 68 -1.90 -1.23 -21.05
C TYR A 68 -2.56 -1.11 -22.44
N ILE A 69 -2.13 -1.93 -23.41
CA ILE A 69 -2.73 -1.98 -24.75
C ILE A 69 -4.19 -2.41 -24.66
N ARG A 70 -4.50 -3.46 -23.88
CA ARG A 70 -5.88 -3.92 -23.66
C ARG A 70 -6.76 -2.82 -23.08
N HIS A 71 -6.29 -2.11 -22.05
CA HIS A 71 -7.02 -0.99 -21.45
C HIS A 71 -7.22 0.15 -22.44
N GLY A 72 -6.22 0.47 -23.26
CA GLY A 72 -6.34 1.45 -24.35
C GLY A 72 -7.45 1.08 -25.33
N TYR A 73 -7.43 -0.16 -25.84
CA TYR A 73 -8.44 -0.67 -26.75
C TYR A 73 -9.84 -0.68 -26.12
N CYS A 74 -10.00 -1.19 -24.91
CA CYS A 74 -11.30 -1.18 -24.22
C CYS A 74 -11.81 0.25 -23.97
N LYS A 75 -10.92 1.20 -23.69
CA LYS A 75 -11.27 2.61 -23.51
C LYS A 75 -11.71 3.26 -24.83
N GLU A 76 -11.07 2.95 -25.93
CA GLU A 76 -11.46 3.40 -27.28
C GLU A 76 -12.81 2.81 -27.69
N GLN A 77 -13.00 1.51 -27.51
CA GLN A 77 -14.28 0.85 -27.75
C GLN A 77 -15.41 1.43 -26.90
N ASN A 78 -15.16 1.73 -25.63
CA ASN A 78 -16.15 2.40 -24.78
C ASN A 78 -16.38 3.86 -25.18
N ARG A 79 -15.37 4.56 -25.71
CA ARG A 79 -15.53 5.93 -26.24
C ARG A 79 -16.36 5.94 -27.50
N GLU A 80 -16.11 5.02 -28.43
CA GLU A 80 -16.89 4.80 -29.65
C GLU A 80 -18.35 4.45 -29.32
N LYS A 81 -18.57 3.52 -28.39
CA LYS A 81 -19.92 3.16 -27.92
C LYS A 81 -20.64 4.28 -27.17
N ASN A 82 -19.90 5.15 -26.47
CA ASN A 82 -20.45 6.34 -25.82
C ASN A 82 -20.42 7.59 -26.72
N GLN A 83 -20.09 7.48 -28.01
CA GLN A 83 -20.33 8.59 -28.91
C GLN A 83 -21.84 8.79 -28.99
N PHE A 84 -22.26 10.04 -28.77
CA PHE A 84 -23.64 10.46 -28.84
C PHE A 84 -24.12 10.31 -30.28
N ASP A 85 -24.84 9.23 -30.54
CA ASP A 85 -25.38 8.92 -31.87
C ASP A 85 -26.60 9.81 -32.13
N VAL A 86 -26.37 10.91 -32.86
CA VAL A 86 -27.39 11.89 -33.22
C VAL A 86 -28.45 11.28 -34.13
N ASN A 87 -28.09 10.32 -34.99
CA ASN A 87 -29.03 9.68 -35.90
C ASN A 87 -30.04 8.81 -35.13
N LYS A 88 -29.59 8.15 -34.06
CA LYS A 88 -30.47 7.38 -33.18
C LYS A 88 -31.56 8.23 -32.51
N ILE A 89 -31.31 9.53 -32.32
CA ILE A 89 -32.30 10.47 -31.77
C ILE A 89 -33.34 10.81 -32.81
N TYR A 90 -32.92 11.12 -34.05
CA TYR A 90 -33.83 11.38 -35.15
C TYR A 90 -34.66 10.14 -35.52
N GLU A 91 -34.07 8.95 -35.50
CA GLU A 91 -34.78 7.68 -35.70
C GLU A 91 -35.77 7.37 -34.56
N GLU A 92 -35.47 7.74 -33.31
CA GLU A 92 -36.38 7.57 -32.17
C GLU A 92 -37.53 8.59 -32.20
N GLU A 93 -37.28 9.81 -32.66
CA GLU A 93 -38.29 10.85 -32.86
C GLU A 93 -39.22 10.51 -34.03
N GLU A 94 -38.69 10.01 -35.16
CA GLU A 94 -39.47 9.54 -36.30
C GLU A 94 -40.30 8.29 -35.96
N ARG A 95 -39.78 7.38 -35.13
CA ARG A 95 -40.53 6.21 -34.61
C ARG A 95 -41.65 6.63 -33.64
N ARG A 96 -41.45 7.70 -32.86
CA ARG A 96 -42.50 8.28 -31.98
C ARG A 96 -43.58 9.02 -32.78
N GLU A 97 -43.22 9.69 -33.87
CA GLU A 97 -44.16 10.34 -34.79
C GLU A 97 -44.95 9.35 -35.65
N LYS A 98 -44.36 8.21 -36.04
CA LYS A 98 -45.04 7.16 -36.84
C LYS A 98 -45.94 6.21 -36.05
N GLY A 99 -46.03 6.34 -34.72
CA GLY A 99 -47.01 5.59 -33.92
C GLY A 99 -46.85 4.06 -33.90
N GLU A 100 -45.69 3.52 -34.29
CA GLU A 100 -45.42 2.08 -34.23
C GLU A 100 -44.98 1.68 -32.81
N ALA A 101 -45.96 1.48 -31.94
CA ALA A 101 -45.78 0.75 -30.69
C ALA A 101 -45.61 -0.74 -31.01
N ASN A 102 -44.37 -1.19 -31.23
CA ASN A 102 -44.07 -2.61 -31.28
C ASN A 102 -44.20 -3.22 -29.87
N GLU A 103 -45.32 -3.91 -29.68
CA GLU A 103 -45.58 -4.85 -28.60
C GLU A 103 -44.79 -6.15 -28.85
N GLU A 104 -43.47 -6.13 -28.65
CA GLU A 104 -42.71 -7.36 -28.46
C GLU A 104 -42.84 -7.81 -27.00
N VAL A 105 -43.83 -8.67 -26.78
CA VAL A 105 -43.98 -9.48 -25.56
C VAL A 105 -42.80 -10.45 -25.48
N ILE A 106 -41.74 -10.03 -24.79
CA ILE A 106 -40.72 -10.96 -24.28
C ILE A 106 -41.33 -11.61 -23.02
N GLU A 107 -41.97 -12.75 -23.21
CA GLU A 107 -42.41 -13.64 -22.13
C GLU A 107 -41.15 -14.25 -21.48
N GLN A 108 -40.64 -13.59 -20.43
CA GLN A 108 -39.63 -14.15 -19.53
C GLN A 108 -40.28 -14.47 -18.18
N GLU A 109 -40.30 -15.76 -17.89
CA GLU A 109 -40.84 -16.41 -16.70
C GLU A 109 -40.56 -15.65 -15.40
N SER A 110 -41.63 -15.38 -14.67
CA SER A 110 -41.64 -14.57 -13.46
C SER A 110 -41.11 -15.33 -12.24
N GLY A 111 -39.82 -15.15 -11.93
CA GLY A 111 -39.31 -15.34 -10.57
C GLY A 111 -39.91 -14.32 -9.58
N PRO A 112 -39.81 -14.53 -8.25
CA PRO A 112 -40.47 -13.69 -7.25
C PRO A 112 -40.00 -12.22 -7.38
N LYS A 113 -40.95 -11.33 -7.68
CA LYS A 113 -40.73 -9.88 -7.89
C LYS A 113 -40.21 -9.23 -6.59
N ARG A 114 -38.90 -9.28 -6.38
CA ARG A 114 -38.22 -8.37 -5.45
C ARG A 114 -38.48 -6.94 -5.96
N ARG A 115 -39.23 -6.14 -5.18
CA ARG A 115 -39.54 -4.73 -5.49
C ARG A 115 -38.23 -4.03 -5.86
N ARG A 116 -38.02 -3.75 -7.15
CA ARG A 116 -36.80 -3.09 -7.63
C ARG A 116 -36.91 -1.62 -7.21
N LYS A 117 -36.07 -1.20 -6.25
CA LYS A 117 -35.89 0.22 -5.92
C LYS A 117 -35.68 1.04 -7.19
N SER A 118 -36.26 2.23 -7.23
CA SER A 118 -36.19 3.11 -8.40
C SER A 118 -34.73 3.44 -8.72
N PHE A 119 -34.41 3.66 -10.00
CA PHE A 119 -33.05 4.02 -10.42
C PHE A 119 -32.52 5.25 -9.65
N LYS A 120 -33.40 6.22 -9.38
CA LYS A 120 -33.09 7.43 -8.62
C LYS A 120 -32.69 7.13 -7.16
N GLU A 121 -33.40 6.21 -6.51
CA GLU A 121 -33.12 5.78 -5.13
C GLU A 121 -31.76 5.06 -5.04
N ARG A 122 -31.45 4.19 -6.01
CA ARG A 122 -30.14 3.51 -6.08
C ARG A 122 -28.98 4.49 -6.28
N MET A 123 -29.17 5.49 -7.14
CA MET A 123 -28.17 6.54 -7.39
C MET A 123 -27.95 7.42 -6.15
N GLN A 124 -28.99 7.67 -5.37
CA GLN A 124 -28.90 8.41 -4.11
C GLN A 124 -28.11 7.59 -3.07
N GLU A 125 -28.48 6.33 -2.87
CA GLU A 125 -27.79 5.41 -1.94
C GLU A 125 -26.31 5.27 -2.30
N GLU A 126 -25.97 5.16 -3.59
CA GLU A 126 -24.58 5.05 -4.01
C GLU A 126 -23.77 6.33 -3.75
N ARG A 127 -24.39 7.51 -3.84
CA ARG A 127 -23.75 8.79 -3.48
C ARG A 127 -23.53 8.86 -1.97
N ASP A 128 -24.55 8.56 -1.19
CA ASP A 128 -24.49 8.62 0.28
C ASP A 128 -23.45 7.64 0.82
N GLU A 129 -23.39 6.43 0.26
CA GLU A 129 -22.34 5.45 0.60
C GLU A 129 -20.93 5.93 0.25
N LYS A 130 -20.76 6.59 -0.92
CA LYS A 130 -19.47 7.13 -1.32
C LYS A 130 -19.04 8.27 -0.39
N GLU A 131 -19.98 9.12 0.02
CA GLU A 131 -19.72 10.20 0.97
C GLU A 131 -19.35 9.66 2.35
N ALA A 132 -20.09 8.67 2.87
CA ALA A 132 -19.77 8.00 4.12
C ALA A 132 -18.37 7.36 4.09
N LYS A 133 -18.03 6.64 3.02
CA LYS A 133 -16.70 6.02 2.83
C LYS A 133 -15.59 7.07 2.77
N ARG A 134 -15.82 8.20 2.11
CA ARG A 134 -14.86 9.33 2.06
C ARG A 134 -14.67 9.96 3.44
N ALA A 135 -15.75 10.20 4.17
CA ALA A 135 -15.71 10.77 5.51
C ALA A 135 -14.92 9.87 6.48
N GLU A 136 -15.21 8.56 6.49
CA GLU A 136 -14.46 7.59 7.29
C GLU A 136 -12.98 7.54 6.92
N PHE A 137 -12.66 7.55 5.63
CA PHE A 137 -11.28 7.54 5.16
C PHE A 137 -10.51 8.78 5.64
N LEU A 138 -11.13 9.95 5.55
CA LEU A 138 -10.54 11.21 6.03
C LEU A 138 -10.31 11.18 7.55
N ARG A 139 -11.28 10.66 8.34
CA ARG A 139 -11.11 10.49 9.79
C ARG A 139 -9.95 9.55 10.12
N LYS A 140 -9.91 8.36 9.52
CA LYS A 140 -8.83 7.38 9.73
C LYS A 140 -7.47 7.93 9.29
N LYS A 141 -7.44 8.77 8.26
CA LYS A 141 -6.20 9.43 7.80
C LYS A 141 -5.71 10.46 8.82
N ALA A 142 -6.60 11.30 9.33
CA ALA A 142 -6.28 12.29 10.35
C ALA A 142 -5.75 11.62 11.64
N GLU A 143 -6.43 10.59 12.13
CA GLU A 143 -6.00 9.83 13.32
C GLU A 143 -4.60 9.23 13.17
N LYS A 144 -4.30 8.65 12.00
CA LYS A 144 -2.97 8.12 11.68
C LYS A 144 -1.91 9.21 11.64
N GLU A 145 -2.22 10.34 11.01
CA GLU A 145 -1.29 11.45 10.91
C GLU A 145 -0.99 12.04 12.30
N GLU A 146 -2.01 12.22 13.14
CA GLU A 146 -1.84 12.68 14.51
C GLU A 146 -0.99 11.71 15.34
N ALA A 147 -1.25 10.40 15.25
CA ALA A 147 -0.45 9.38 15.92
C ALA A 147 1.02 9.41 15.48
N LEU A 148 1.27 9.56 14.16
CA LEU A 148 2.62 9.70 13.63
C LEU A 148 3.30 10.99 14.09
N ARG A 149 2.57 12.12 14.14
CA ARG A 149 3.12 13.39 14.64
C ARG A 149 3.48 13.28 16.12
N LYS A 150 2.64 12.67 16.94
CA LYS A 150 2.93 12.40 18.37
C LYS A 150 4.18 11.53 18.51
N TYR A 151 4.23 10.41 17.80
CA TYR A 151 5.40 9.52 17.81
C TYR A 151 6.69 10.24 17.38
N HIS A 152 6.66 11.03 16.31
CA HIS A 152 7.82 11.77 15.85
C HIS A 152 8.29 12.83 16.86
N LYS A 153 7.36 13.55 17.49
CA LYS A 153 7.67 14.52 18.55
C LYS A 153 8.36 13.82 19.73
N GLU A 154 7.76 12.76 20.26
CA GLU A 154 8.34 12.00 21.37
C GLU A 154 9.71 11.40 21.02
N LYS A 155 9.84 10.85 19.81
CA LYS A 155 11.10 10.28 19.33
C LYS A 155 12.19 11.35 19.27
N LEU A 156 11.86 12.54 18.79
CA LEU A 156 12.80 13.66 18.69
C LEU A 156 13.21 14.16 20.08
N GLU A 157 12.28 14.29 21.01
CA GLU A 157 12.55 14.69 22.39
C GLU A 157 13.44 13.67 23.12
N LYS A 158 13.10 12.38 23.01
CA LYS A 158 13.92 11.27 23.54
C LYS A 158 15.33 11.30 22.92
N PHE A 159 15.43 11.49 21.61
CA PHE A 159 16.72 11.57 20.92
C PHE A 159 17.55 12.77 21.41
N LYS A 160 16.95 13.96 21.52
CA LYS A 160 17.62 15.17 22.04
C LYS A 160 18.13 14.96 23.47
N LYS A 161 17.31 14.36 24.34
CA LYS A 161 17.67 14.07 25.74
C LYS A 161 18.83 13.07 25.84
N LEU A 162 18.79 11.98 25.08
CA LEU A 162 19.79 10.90 25.16
C LEU A 162 21.11 11.19 24.44
N ASN A 163 21.08 12.00 23.37
CA ASN A 163 22.27 12.37 22.60
C ASN A 163 22.94 13.67 23.04
N LYS A 164 22.42 14.31 24.09
CA LYS A 164 23.08 15.48 24.68
C LYS A 164 24.48 15.11 25.18
N LYS A 165 25.47 15.89 24.78
CA LYS A 165 26.87 15.75 25.19
C LYS A 165 27.33 16.98 25.97
N THR A 166 28.34 16.81 26.83
CA THR A 166 29.04 17.90 27.51
C THR A 166 29.99 18.61 26.55
N LYS A 167 30.56 19.76 26.96
CA LYS A 167 31.58 20.48 26.18
C LYS A 167 32.78 19.60 25.80
N LYS A 168 33.09 18.60 26.64
CA LYS A 168 34.17 17.61 26.42
C LYS A 168 33.72 16.39 25.59
N GLY A 169 32.52 16.42 25.00
CA GLY A 169 32.00 15.35 24.12
C GLY A 169 31.45 14.11 24.84
N GLN A 170 31.56 14.04 26.16
CA GLN A 170 31.00 12.94 26.95
C GLN A 170 29.46 13.03 26.99
N PRO A 171 28.74 11.90 27.03
CA PRO A 171 27.29 11.91 27.15
C PRO A 171 26.84 12.49 28.51
N VAL A 172 25.77 13.29 28.50
CA VAL A 172 25.17 13.79 29.74
C VAL A 172 24.38 12.66 30.42
N MET A 173 24.83 12.23 31.60
CA MET A 173 24.29 11.05 32.28
C MET A 173 22.88 11.24 32.86
N LYS A 174 22.54 12.44 33.34
CA LYS A 174 21.24 12.73 33.99
C LYS A 174 20.04 12.20 33.18
N GLY A 175 19.92 12.59 31.92
CA GLY A 175 18.79 12.20 31.09
C GLY A 175 18.78 10.71 30.70
N ARG A 176 19.95 10.07 30.64
CA ARG A 176 20.07 8.62 30.36
C ARG A 176 19.68 7.78 31.56
N ILE A 177 20.06 8.20 32.76
CA ILE A 177 19.70 7.54 34.02
C ILE A 177 18.19 7.62 34.23
N GLU A 178 17.57 8.79 34.04
CA GLU A 178 16.11 8.94 34.12
C GLU A 178 15.38 7.99 33.16
N TYR A 179 15.85 7.85 31.93
CA TYR A 179 15.28 6.91 30.95
C TYR A 179 15.46 5.43 31.35
N LEU A 180 16.60 5.07 31.92
CA LEU A 180 16.84 3.72 32.43
C LEU A 180 15.92 3.39 33.60
N LEU A 181 15.74 4.32 34.54
CA LEU A 181 14.82 4.17 35.66
C LEU A 181 13.38 3.96 35.16
N GLU A 182 12.91 4.81 34.25
CA GLU A 182 11.59 4.70 33.61
C GLU A 182 11.40 3.32 32.94
N LYS A 183 12.44 2.81 32.28
CA LYS A 183 12.41 1.48 31.65
C LYS A 183 12.32 0.35 32.66
N ILE A 184 13.07 0.43 33.77
CA ILE A 184 13.03 -0.56 34.85
C ILE A 184 11.65 -0.56 35.50
N GLN A 185 11.13 0.61 35.85
CA GLN A 185 9.79 0.75 36.46
C GLN A 185 8.71 0.15 35.56
N ARG A 186 8.74 0.44 34.25
CA ARG A 186 7.81 -0.18 33.28
C ARG A 186 7.93 -1.70 33.22
N SER A 187 9.15 -2.24 33.26
CA SER A 187 9.34 -3.68 33.24
C SER A 187 8.83 -4.35 34.52
N VAL A 188 9.06 -3.72 35.68
CA VAL A 188 8.59 -4.22 36.98
C VAL A 188 7.08 -4.16 37.06
N SER A 189 6.45 -3.05 36.64
CA SER A 189 5.00 -2.92 36.64
C SER A 189 4.32 -3.89 35.67
N ALA A 190 4.91 -4.11 34.49
CA ALA A 190 4.39 -5.07 33.51
C ALA A 190 4.57 -6.54 33.93
N SER A 191 5.53 -6.85 34.80
CA SER A 191 5.70 -8.20 35.38
C SER A 191 4.85 -8.44 36.62
N ALA A 192 4.30 -7.39 37.24
CA ALA A 192 3.48 -7.48 38.46
C ALA A 192 1.97 -7.60 38.18
N THR A 193 1.57 -7.50 36.92
CA THR A 193 0.21 -7.77 36.39
C THR A 193 0.20 -9.05 35.60
#